data_AF-X1PGV2-F1
#
_entry.id   AF-X1PGV2-F1
#
_cell.length_a   1.000
_cell.length_b   1.000
_cell.length_c   1.000
_cell.angle_alpha   90.00
_cell.angle_beta   90.00
_cell.angle_gamma   90.00
#
_symmetry.space_group_name_H-M   'P 1'
#
loop_
_entity.id
_entity.type
_entity.pdbx_description
1 polymer ?
#
loop_
_entity_poly.entity_id
_entity_poly.type
_entity_poly.pdbx_seq_one_letter_code
_entity_poly.pdbx_strand_id
1 'polypeptide(L)'
;SVGRYVFTPKIFEALEETKPGKGGEIWVADGVKNLCRNETVYACKLEGTYWNCGEKIEFLKATINFALKNPEFGRDLRKYLRNRVQ
;
A
#
# COMPACT_ATOMS: atom_id res chain seq x y z
N SER A 1 -6.95 -2.45 -1.37
CA SER A 1 -5.93 -3.29 -0.71
C SER A 1 -4.69 -2.46 -0.48
N VAL A 2 -4.01 -2.62 0.66
CA VAL A 2 -2.73 -1.94 0.99
C VAL A 2 -1.50 -2.72 0.49
N GLY A 3 -1.69 -3.76 -0.34
CA GLY A 3 -0.59 -4.57 -0.85
C GLY A 3 0.09 -5.39 0.25
N ARG A 4 -0.67 -5.87 1.23
CA ARG A 4 -0.23 -6.74 2.31
C ARG A 4 -1.16 -7.93 2.39
N TYR A 5 -0.57 -9.12 2.38
CA TYR A 5 -1.31 -10.38 2.36
C TYR A 5 -0.58 -11.41 3.21
N VAL A 6 -1.34 -12.28 3.87
CA VAL A 6 -0.83 -13.49 4.51
C VAL A 6 -1.64 -14.62 3.90
N PHE A 7 -0.99 -15.43 3.06
CA PHE A 7 -1.66 -16.49 2.31
C PHE A 7 -1.35 -17.88 2.90
N THR A 8 -2.34 -18.76 2.82
CA THR A 8 -2.10 -20.20 2.91
C THR A 8 -1.41 -20.68 1.61
N PRO A 9 -0.71 -21.83 1.62
CA PRO A 9 -0.08 -22.35 0.40
C PRO A 9 -1.02 -22.55 -0.80
N LYS A 10 -2.33 -22.73 -0.57
CA LYS A 10 -3.33 -22.89 -1.63
C LYS A 10 -3.45 -21.69 -2.57
N ILE A 11 -2.89 -20.54 -2.23
CA ILE A 11 -2.79 -19.41 -3.15
C ILE A 11 -2.04 -19.78 -4.44
N PHE A 12 -1.06 -20.68 -4.37
CA PHE A 12 -0.28 -21.06 -5.55
C PHE A 12 -1.12 -21.82 -6.57
N GLU A 13 -1.91 -22.80 -6.12
CA GLU A 13 -2.89 -23.50 -6.97
C GLU A 13 -3.89 -22.52 -7.58
N ALA A 14 -4.43 -21.60 -6.77
CA ALA A 14 -5.36 -20.59 -7.26
C ALA A 14 -4.74 -19.65 -8.31
N LEU A 15 -3.45 -19.34 -8.20
CA LEU A 15 -2.71 -18.51 -9.16
C LEU A 15 -2.40 -19.26 -10.45
N GLU A 16 -2.05 -20.55 -10.40
CA GLU A 16 -1.82 -21.39 -11.58
C GLU A 16 -3.08 -21.49 -12.47
N GLU A 17 -4.27 -21.53 -11.85
CA GLU A 17 -5.54 -21.54 -12.56
C GLU A 17 -6.01 -20.14 -13.02
N THR A 18 -5.35 -19.07 -12.55
CA THR A 18 -5.76 -17.70 -12.84
C THR A 18 -5.36 -17.31 -14.25
N LYS A 19 -6.37 -16.98 -15.08
CA LYS A 19 -6.14 -16.47 -16.44
C LYS A 19 -5.58 -15.04 -16.41
N PRO A 20 -4.75 -14.65 -17.39
CA PRO A 20 -4.27 -13.28 -17.52
C PRO A 20 -5.41 -12.25 -17.55
N GLY A 21 -5.25 -11.19 -16.79
CA GLY A 21 -6.20 -10.08 -16.68
C GLY A 21 -5.71 -8.83 -17.41
N LYS A 22 -5.77 -7.69 -16.72
CA LYS A 22 -5.35 -6.39 -17.28
C LYS A 22 -3.88 -6.45 -17.73
N GLY A 23 -3.61 -5.96 -18.94
CA GLY A 23 -2.24 -5.93 -19.48
C GLY A 23 -1.66 -7.30 -19.81
N GLY A 24 -2.45 -8.38 -19.78
CA GLY A 24 -1.95 -9.75 -19.99
C GLY A 24 -1.19 -10.30 -18.78
N GLU A 25 -1.31 -9.68 -17.60
CA GLU A 25 -0.65 -10.11 -16.37
C GLU A 25 -1.53 -11.06 -15.55
N ILE A 26 -0.90 -11.98 -14.81
CA ILE A 26 -1.58 -12.76 -13.77
C ILE A 26 -1.69 -11.90 -12.52
N TRP A 27 -2.90 -11.52 -12.14
CA TRP A 27 -3.14 -10.63 -11.00
C TRP A 27 -3.40 -11.43 -9.73
N VAL A 28 -2.65 -11.11 -8.66
CA VAL A 28 -2.86 -11.73 -7.34
C VAL A 28 -4.28 -11.51 -6.83
N ALA A 29 -4.91 -10.37 -7.14
CA ALA A 29 -6.29 -10.11 -6.75
C ALA A 29 -7.29 -11.12 -7.35
N ASP A 30 -7.05 -11.55 -8.60
CA ASP A 30 -7.88 -12.55 -9.26
C ASP A 30 -7.64 -13.94 -8.68
N GLY A 31 -6.38 -14.28 -8.36
CA GLY A 31 -6.03 -15.50 -7.62
C GLY A 31 -6.69 -15.57 -6.25
N VAL A 32 -6.69 -14.47 -5.49
CA VAL A 32 -7.39 -14.39 -4.19
C VAL A 32 -8.90 -14.56 -4.38
N LYS A 33 -9.49 -13.97 -5.42
CA LYS A 33 -10.91 -14.14 -5.74
C LYS A 33 -11.26 -15.61 -6.04
N ASN A 34 -10.38 -16.34 -6.71
CA ASN A 34 -10.52 -17.78 -6.92
C ASN A 34 -10.38 -18.55 -5.61
N LEU A 35 -9.38 -18.21 -4.78
CA LEU A 35 -9.18 -18.82 -3.46
C LEU A 35 -10.41 -18.66 -2.55
N CYS A 36 -11.09 -17.50 -2.59
CA CYS A 36 -12.33 -17.25 -1.85
C CYS A 36 -13.48 -18.23 -2.16
N ARG A 37 -13.42 -18.98 -3.28
CA ARG A 37 -14.42 -20.00 -3.61
C ARG A 37 -14.24 -21.29 -2.83
N ASN A 38 -13.00 -21.55 -2.41
CA ASN A 38 -12.59 -22.81 -1.78
C ASN A 38 -12.20 -22.63 -0.30
N GLU A 39 -11.84 -21.42 0.12
CA GLU A 39 -11.44 -21.09 1.49
C GLU A 39 -12.04 -19.77 1.98
N THR A 40 -12.15 -19.63 3.30
CA THR A 40 -12.52 -18.36 3.91
C THR A 40 -11.32 -17.41 3.91
N VAL A 41 -11.52 -16.23 3.30
CA VAL A 41 -10.52 -15.15 3.29
C VAL A 41 -11.03 -14.00 4.16
N TYR A 42 -10.18 -13.55 5.08
CA TYR A 42 -10.49 -12.46 6.00
C TYR A 42 -9.86 -11.13 5.53
N ALA A 43 -10.56 -10.04 5.75
CA ALA A 43 -10.01 -8.69 5.62
C ALA A 43 -9.53 -8.19 6.99
N CYS A 44 -8.25 -7.84 7.09
CA CYS A 44 -7.69 -7.19 8.27
C CYS A 44 -7.71 -5.67 8.08
N LYS A 45 -8.41 -4.96 8.96
CA LYS A 45 -8.37 -3.49 9.00
C LYS A 45 -7.09 -3.06 9.70
N LEU A 46 -6.22 -2.36 8.97
CA LEU A 46 -5.03 -1.77 9.55
C LEU A 46 -5.35 -0.47 10.28
N GLU A 47 -4.68 -0.26 11.41
CA GLU A 47 -4.73 0.98 12.18
C GLU A 47 -3.52 1.86 11.84
N GLY A 48 -3.74 3.19 11.86
CA GLY A 48 -2.70 4.18 11.57
C GLY A 48 -2.84 4.87 10.22
N THR A 49 -1.76 5.52 9.78
CA THR A 49 -1.73 6.29 8.53
C THR A 49 -1.04 5.50 7.42
N TYR A 50 -1.79 5.22 6.35
CA TYR A 50 -1.24 4.66 5.12
C TYR A 50 -0.80 5.78 4.18
N TRP A 51 0.43 5.70 3.69
CA TRP A 51 0.97 6.62 2.69
C TRP A 51 1.13 5.89 1.35
N ASN A 52 0.42 6.35 0.31
CA ASN A 52 0.57 5.78 -1.02
C ASN A 52 1.75 6.39 -1.76
N CYS A 53 2.96 5.89 -1.52
CA CYS A 53 4.17 6.39 -2.18
C CYS A 53 4.24 6.12 -3.71
N GLY A 54 3.26 5.42 -4.29
CA GLY A 54 3.15 5.25 -5.74
C GLY A 54 2.50 6.44 -6.45
N GLU A 55 1.84 7.35 -5.71
CA GLU A 55 1.26 8.58 -6.24
C GLU A 55 2.16 9.77 -5.84
N LYS A 56 2.39 10.70 -6.77
CA LYS A 56 3.40 11.75 -6.62
C LYS A 56 3.09 12.69 -5.47
N ILE A 57 1.85 13.15 -5.31
CA ILE A 57 1.49 14.07 -4.24
C ILE A 57 1.50 13.36 -2.87
N GLU A 58 1.04 12.12 -2.79
CA GLU A 58 1.07 11.31 -1.57
C GLU A 58 2.51 10.97 -1.14
N PHE A 59 3.41 10.72 -2.08
CA PHE A 59 4.85 10.56 -1.80
C PHE A 59 5.45 11.83 -1.18
N LEU A 60 5.15 13.00 -1.72
CA LEU A 60 5.61 14.28 -1.17
C LEU A 60 5.04 14.52 0.24
N LYS A 61 3.75 14.25 0.45
CA LYS A 61 3.12 14.35 1.78
C LYS A 61 3.79 13.43 2.79
N ALA A 62 4.03 12.17 2.42
CA ALA A 62 4.72 11.20 3.27
C ALA A 62 6.11 11.72 3.65
N THR A 63 6.88 12.15 2.64
CA THR A 63 8.24 12.67 2.82
C THR A 63 8.26 13.85 3.79
N ILE A 64 7.38 14.84 3.60
CA ILE A 64 7.26 15.99 4.49
C ILE A 64 6.86 15.56 5.91
N ASN A 65 5.91 14.62 6.04
CA ASN A 65 5.45 14.14 7.35
C ASN A 65 6.60 13.51 8.16
N PHE A 66 7.38 12.64 7.53
CA PHE A 66 8.52 12.00 8.19
C PHE A 66 9.67 12.99 8.43
N ALA A 67 9.95 13.89 7.48
CA ALA A 67 10.99 14.91 7.64
C ALA A 67 10.67 15.88 8.81
N LEU A 68 9.41 16.25 9.01
CA LEU A 68 8.98 17.10 10.12
C LEU A 68 9.10 16.45 11.51
N LYS A 69 9.25 15.12 11.56
CA LYS A 69 9.48 14.36 12.80
C LYS A 69 10.98 14.16 13.09
N ASN A 70 11.86 14.49 12.15
CA ASN A 70 13.29 14.31 12.34
C ASN A 70 13.83 15.28 13.41
N PRO A 71 14.61 14.80 14.40
CA PRO A 71 15.10 15.63 15.50
C PRO A 71 16.19 16.64 15.10
N GLU A 72 16.94 16.38 14.03
CA GLU A 72 18.04 17.21 13.55
C GLU A 72 17.53 18.43 12.78
N PHE A 73 16.65 18.21 11.79
CA PHE A 73 16.24 19.27 10.84
C PHE A 73 14.74 19.56 10.80
N GLY A 74 13.90 18.79 11.52
CA GLY A 74 12.45 18.94 11.47
C GLY A 74 11.95 20.31 11.95
N ARG A 75 12.66 20.93 12.89
CA ARG A 75 12.34 22.30 13.38
C ARG A 75 12.54 23.35 12.30
N ASP A 76 13.68 23.32 11.62
CA ASP A 76 14.01 24.29 10.57
C ASP A 76 13.12 24.11 9.34
N LEU A 77 12.84 22.86 8.96
CA LEU A 77 11.89 22.55 7.89
C LEU A 77 10.49 23.11 8.19
N ARG A 78 9.99 22.95 9.43
CA ARG A 78 8.69 23.49 9.84
C ARG A 78 8.65 25.02 9.73
N LYS A 79 9.73 25.70 10.14
CA LYS A 79 9.85 27.15 10.01
C LYS A 79 9.83 27.57 8.55
N TYR A 80 10.58 26.89 7.69
CA TYR A 80 10.60 27.15 6.25
C TYR A 80 9.21 27.01 5.61
N LEU A 81 8.51 25.90 5.86
CA LEU A 81 7.20 25.62 5.27
C LEU A 81 6.15 26.67 5.65
N ARG A 82 6.10 27.07 6.92
CA ARG A 82 5.19 28.13 7.41
C ARG A 82 5.44 29.49 6.74
N ASN A 83 6.67 29.78 6.34
CA ASN A 83 6.98 31.02 5.62
C ASN A 83 6.61 30.96 4.13
N ARG A 84 6.45 29.75 3.57
CA ARG A 84 6.14 29.54 2.14
C ARG A 84 4.66 29.40 1.85
N VAL A 85 3.89 28.90 2.81
CA VAL A 85 2.44 28.74 2.73
C VAL A 85 1.83 29.84 3.59
N GLN A 86 1.40 30.94 2.96
CA GLN A 86 0.61 31.98 3.61
C GLN A 86 -0.85 31.52 3.74
#